data_AF-A0AA38VFI1-F1
#
_entry.id   AF-A0AA38VFI1-F1
#
_cell.length_a   1.000
_cell.length_b   1.000
_cell.length_c   1.000
_cell.angle_alpha   90.00
_cell.angle_beta   90.00
_cell.angle_gamma   90.00
#
_symmetry.space_group_name_H-M   'P 1'
#
loop_
_entity.id
_entity.type
_entity.pdbx_description
1 polymer ?
#
loop_
_entity_poly.entity_id
_entity_poly.type
_entity_poly.pdbx_seq_one_letter_code
_entity_poly.pdbx_strand_id
1 'polypeptide(L)'
;MAANANQSRRDWIFDLIFKDHVWMEAVHNVTIEPDKRPAVSLVGYDLIQAYNDSKLPSFLALFISDWSGDARDLKETLFLSFREQDFVFDNPSAEVTFKKSGLVLYIGDAIHSYEWIRMRDPSRLFGFHNGQPQTAVLYFEHLATEEKALGIIGADMIGGLIDFSGKEYLNHMCSIPMHFGSGRRTPITRCIQTFEIPHKVVSLKRRGTSHYTDGYTFSTHWRLAQGKERRWSIVDS
;
A
#
# COMPACT_ATOMS: atom_id res chain seq x y z
N MET A 1 11.78 26.69 -5.19
CA MET A 1 10.41 26.98 -4.69
C MET A 1 9.48 25.75 -4.73
N ALA A 2 9.44 24.96 -5.81
CA ALA A 2 8.58 23.77 -5.88
C ALA A 2 8.92 22.64 -4.87
N ALA A 3 10.20 22.41 -4.57
CA ALA A 3 10.62 21.39 -3.59
C ALA A 3 10.07 21.66 -2.18
N ASN A 4 10.12 22.91 -1.71
CA ASN A 4 9.60 23.31 -0.39
C ASN A 4 8.07 23.18 -0.30
N ALA A 5 7.34 23.46 -1.38
CA ALA A 5 5.88 23.30 -1.41
C ALA A 5 5.45 21.82 -1.39
N ASN A 6 6.18 20.95 -2.10
CA ASN A 6 5.90 19.51 -2.10
C ASN A 6 6.19 18.87 -0.74
N GLN A 7 7.28 19.29 -0.08
CA GLN A 7 7.63 18.87 1.27
C GLN A 7 6.55 19.30 2.27
N SER A 8 6.15 20.58 2.24
CA SER A 8 5.09 21.10 3.12
C SER A 8 3.75 20.37 2.96
N ARG A 9 3.38 19.94 1.75
CA ARG A 9 2.14 19.18 1.50
C ARG A 9 2.21 17.74 1.97
N ARG A 10 3.33 17.05 1.74
CA ARG A 10 3.55 15.70 2.26
C ARG A 10 3.47 15.72 3.78
N ASP A 11 4.25 16.60 4.40
CA ASP A 11 4.35 16.72 5.86
C ASP A 11 2.96 17.02 6.45
N TRP A 12 2.17 17.89 5.81
CA TRP A 12 0.79 18.16 6.22
C TRP A 12 -0.11 16.91 6.26
N ILE A 13 -0.02 16.01 5.27
CA ILE A 13 -0.85 14.77 5.26
C ILE A 13 -0.41 13.82 6.38
N PHE A 14 0.90 13.64 6.58
CA PHE A 14 1.38 12.83 7.70
C PHE A 14 0.99 13.45 9.05
N ASP A 15 1.03 14.78 9.15
CA ASP A 15 0.56 15.53 10.30
C ASP A 15 -0.95 15.40 10.53
N LEU A 16 -1.78 15.00 9.56
CA LEU A 16 -3.18 14.69 9.85
C LEU A 16 -3.31 13.44 10.73
N ILE A 17 -2.36 12.51 10.62
CA ILE A 17 -2.41 11.19 11.22
C ILE A 17 -1.52 11.15 12.48
N PHE A 18 -0.34 11.75 12.43
CA PHE A 18 0.70 11.66 13.45
C PHE A 18 0.92 13.02 14.13
N LYS A 19 1.19 13.03 15.45
CA LYS A 19 1.56 14.27 16.16
C LYS A 19 3.03 14.63 15.99
N ASP A 20 3.86 13.63 15.68
CA ASP A 20 5.31 13.72 15.52
C ASP A 20 5.79 12.63 14.56
N HIS A 21 7.09 12.62 14.26
CA HIS A 21 7.70 11.64 13.37
C HIS A 21 8.42 10.50 14.11
N VAL A 22 8.27 10.40 15.44
CA VAL A 22 9.09 9.50 16.27
C VAL A 22 8.93 8.04 15.85
N TRP A 23 7.69 7.59 15.62
CA TRP A 23 7.46 6.23 15.16
C TRP A 23 8.03 5.97 13.77
N MET A 24 7.87 6.91 12.82
CA MET A 24 8.40 6.77 11.46
C MET A 24 9.93 6.70 11.49
N GLU A 25 10.58 7.55 12.28
CA GLU A 25 12.03 7.51 12.49
C GLU A 25 12.47 6.18 13.12
N ALA A 26 11.73 5.66 14.11
CA ALA A 26 12.02 4.36 14.71
C ALA A 26 11.94 3.22 13.67
N VAL A 27 10.91 3.23 12.81
CA VAL A 27 10.77 2.26 11.71
C VAL A 27 11.95 2.34 10.74
N HIS A 28 12.39 3.53 10.36
CA HIS A 28 13.55 3.70 9.46
C HIS A 28 14.87 3.23 10.09
N ASN A 29 14.95 3.23 11.42
CA ASN A 29 16.12 2.82 12.18
C ASN A 29 16.12 1.33 12.55
N VAL A 30 15.07 0.57 12.22
CA VAL A 30 15.09 -0.90 12.26
C VAL A 30 16.17 -1.36 11.27
N THR A 31 17.32 -1.72 11.82
CA THR A 31 18.56 -1.92 11.05
C THR A 31 18.71 -3.39 10.68
N ILE A 32 18.69 -3.70 9.39
CA ILE A 32 19.02 -5.03 8.85
C ILE A 32 20.32 -4.91 8.04
N GLU A 33 20.28 -4.12 6.96
CA GLU A 33 21.40 -3.79 6.08
C GLU A 33 21.19 -2.35 5.53
N PRO A 34 22.25 -1.59 5.17
CA PRO A 34 22.14 -0.19 4.75
C PRO A 34 21.18 0.07 3.57
N ASP A 35 20.98 -0.91 2.70
CA ASP A 35 20.15 -0.88 1.48
C ASP A 35 18.76 -1.52 1.65
N LYS A 36 18.43 -1.99 2.86
CA LYS A 36 17.17 -2.67 3.19
C LYS A 36 16.40 -1.99 4.33
N ARG A 37 16.59 -0.68 4.49
CA ARG A 37 15.85 0.09 5.50
C ARG A 37 14.34 0.03 5.23
N PRO A 38 13.53 -0.18 6.26
CA PRO A 38 12.08 -0.07 6.11
C PRO A 38 11.69 1.34 5.66
N ALA A 39 10.72 1.41 4.76
CA ALA A 39 10.20 2.65 4.24
C ALA A 39 8.69 2.73 4.46
N VAL A 40 8.23 3.89 4.88
CA VAL A 40 6.82 4.16 5.22
C VAL A 40 6.12 4.88 4.07
N SER A 41 4.90 4.47 3.78
CA SER A 41 4.06 5.10 2.76
C SER A 41 2.59 5.07 3.14
N LEU A 42 1.85 6.08 2.69
CA LEU A 42 0.40 6.11 2.73
C LEU A 42 -0.14 5.76 1.35
N VAL A 43 -1.21 4.98 1.29
CA VAL A 43 -1.86 4.57 0.04
C VAL A 43 -3.36 4.86 0.12
N GLY A 44 -3.90 5.40 -0.95
CA GLY A 44 -5.34 5.64 -1.10
C GLY A 44 -5.64 6.70 -2.15
N TYR A 45 -6.77 6.56 -2.83
CA TYR A 45 -7.22 7.52 -3.83
C TYR A 45 -7.41 8.93 -3.26
N ASP A 46 -7.89 9.02 -2.02
CA ASP A 46 -8.16 10.30 -1.34
C ASP A 46 -6.90 11.16 -1.16
N LEU A 47 -5.69 10.57 -1.24
CA LEU A 47 -4.43 11.32 -1.22
C LEU A 47 -4.34 12.32 -2.37
N ILE A 48 -4.96 12.05 -3.52
CA ILE A 48 -4.95 12.95 -4.68
C ILE A 48 -5.63 14.27 -4.32
N GLN A 49 -6.78 14.20 -3.64
CA GLN A 49 -7.51 15.39 -3.21
C GLN A 49 -6.88 16.01 -1.97
N ALA A 50 -6.40 15.22 -1.01
CA ALA A 50 -5.71 15.72 0.18
C ALA A 50 -4.45 16.52 -0.19
N TYR A 51 -3.66 16.04 -1.15
CA TYR A 51 -2.41 16.68 -1.54
C TYR A 51 -2.59 17.96 -2.36
N ASN A 52 -3.68 18.08 -3.13
CA ASN A 52 -3.91 19.22 -4.02
C ASN A 52 -4.88 20.25 -3.45
N ASP A 53 -5.95 19.79 -2.80
CA ASP A 53 -7.09 20.61 -2.36
C ASP A 53 -7.22 20.66 -0.83
N SER A 54 -6.29 20.05 -0.08
CA SER A 54 -6.30 19.97 1.38
C SER A 54 -7.59 19.39 1.98
N LYS A 55 -8.28 18.53 1.22
CA LYS A 55 -9.43 17.78 1.73
C LYS A 55 -8.99 16.65 2.65
N LEU A 56 -9.75 16.43 3.71
CA LEU A 56 -9.47 15.31 4.62
C LEU A 56 -9.75 13.98 3.90
N PRO A 57 -8.81 13.02 3.94
CA PRO A 57 -9.05 11.69 3.40
C PRO A 57 -10.02 10.92 4.29
N SER A 58 -10.83 10.06 3.68
CA SER A 58 -11.79 9.19 4.37
C SER A 58 -11.21 7.82 4.69
N PHE A 59 -10.36 7.28 3.80
CA PHE A 59 -9.68 6.01 3.99
C PHE A 59 -8.25 6.06 3.45
N LEU A 60 -7.30 5.60 4.25
CA LEU A 60 -5.90 5.41 3.85
C LEU A 60 -5.39 4.07 4.38
N ALA A 61 -4.36 3.54 3.73
CA ALA A 61 -3.56 2.45 4.27
C ALA A 61 -2.12 2.90 4.51
N LEU A 62 -1.60 2.54 5.68
CA LEU A 62 -0.21 2.70 6.07
C LEU A 62 0.55 1.42 5.72
N PHE A 63 1.41 1.49 4.71
CA PHE A 63 2.25 0.37 4.28
C PHE A 63 3.70 0.59 4.65
N ILE A 64 4.36 -0.50 5.05
CA ILE A 64 5.76 -0.52 5.45
C ILE A 64 6.50 -1.52 4.57
N SER A 65 7.60 -1.11 3.97
CA SER A 65 8.53 -2.06 3.34
C SER A 65 9.56 -2.59 4.29
N ASP A 66 9.10 -3.36 5.26
CA ASP A 66 9.97 -4.02 6.23
C ASP A 66 10.31 -5.45 5.79
N TRP A 67 11.60 -5.69 5.53
CA TRP A 67 12.09 -7.00 5.11
C TRP A 67 12.35 -7.95 6.29
N SER A 68 12.58 -7.44 7.51
CA SER A 68 12.73 -8.32 8.69
C SER A 68 11.39 -8.60 9.36
N GLY A 69 10.45 -7.67 9.25
CA GLY A 69 9.17 -7.73 9.94
C GLY A 69 9.24 -7.24 11.38
N ASP A 70 10.36 -6.63 11.82
CA ASP A 70 10.56 -6.14 13.18
C ASP A 70 9.81 -4.83 13.46
N ALA A 71 9.37 -4.09 12.43
CA ALA A 71 8.55 -2.89 12.58
C ALA A 71 7.24 -3.17 13.35
N ARG A 72 6.76 -4.43 13.33
CA ARG A 72 5.60 -4.87 14.12
C ARG A 72 5.82 -4.73 15.63
N ASP A 73 7.07 -4.80 16.09
CA ASP A 73 7.41 -4.69 17.52
C ASP A 73 7.29 -3.23 17.99
N LEU A 74 7.21 -2.28 17.06
CA LEU A 74 6.96 -0.86 17.33
C LEU A 74 5.46 -0.51 17.41
N LYS A 75 4.58 -1.51 17.46
CA LYS A 75 3.11 -1.32 17.50
C LYS A 75 2.66 -0.34 18.60
N GLU A 76 3.17 -0.45 19.81
CA GLU A 76 2.77 0.45 20.90
C GLU A 76 3.18 1.90 20.62
N THR A 77 4.38 2.08 20.06
CA THR A 77 4.89 3.40 19.66
C THR A 77 4.07 3.99 18.51
N LEU A 78 3.57 3.16 17.59
CA LEU A 78 2.65 3.59 16.53
C LEU A 78 1.39 4.24 17.11
N PHE A 79 0.68 3.55 18.01
CA PHE A 79 -0.54 4.11 18.63
C PHE A 79 -0.26 5.39 19.41
N LEU A 80 0.85 5.44 20.14
CA LEU A 80 1.26 6.65 20.87
C LEU A 80 1.59 7.81 19.94
N SER A 81 2.02 7.56 18.70
CA SER A 81 2.37 8.60 17.72
C SER A 81 1.17 9.23 17.02
N PHE A 82 -0.03 8.64 17.12
CA PHE A 82 -1.21 9.20 16.48
C PHE A 82 -1.55 10.59 17.02
N ARG A 83 -1.94 11.50 16.13
CA ARG A 83 -2.31 12.87 16.48
C ARG A 83 -3.56 12.92 17.33
N GLU A 84 -4.58 12.20 16.89
CA GLU A 84 -5.81 12.03 17.63
C GLU A 84 -5.71 10.78 18.50
N GLN A 85 -5.85 10.97 19.82
CA GLN A 85 -5.83 9.88 20.80
C GLN A 85 -7.23 9.30 21.06
N ASP A 86 -8.28 9.98 20.58
CA ASP A 86 -9.65 9.47 20.57
C ASP A 86 -9.89 8.68 19.27
N PHE A 87 -9.44 7.43 19.26
CA PHE A 87 -9.64 6.53 18.12
C PHE A 87 -10.24 5.20 18.56
N VAL A 88 -10.86 4.51 17.62
CA VAL A 88 -11.29 3.11 17.80
C VAL A 88 -10.43 2.23 16.93
N PHE A 89 -9.78 1.24 17.54
CA PHE A 89 -9.01 0.23 16.83
C PHE A 89 -9.81 -1.07 16.68
N ASP A 90 -10.10 -1.43 15.45
CA ASP A 90 -10.71 -2.70 15.06
C ASP A 90 -9.58 -3.70 14.75
N ASN A 91 -9.20 -4.49 15.77
CA ASN A 91 -8.09 -5.43 15.66
C ASN A 91 -8.28 -6.49 14.55
N PRO A 92 -9.47 -7.11 14.36
CA PRO A 92 -9.68 -8.06 13.26
C PRO A 92 -9.42 -7.49 11.86
N SER A 93 -9.78 -6.23 11.61
CA SER A 93 -9.55 -5.58 10.30
C SER A 93 -8.25 -4.79 10.21
N ALA A 94 -7.55 -4.62 11.34
CA ALA A 94 -6.41 -3.74 11.51
C ALA A 94 -6.70 -2.28 11.07
N GLU A 95 -7.91 -1.80 11.33
CA GLU A 95 -8.36 -0.44 11.00
C GLU A 95 -8.44 0.44 12.26
N VAL A 96 -7.89 1.65 12.18
CA VAL A 96 -8.01 2.70 13.21
C VAL A 96 -8.95 3.77 12.69
N THR A 97 -10.04 4.04 13.41
CA THR A 97 -10.98 5.12 13.09
C THR A 97 -10.76 6.28 14.02
N PHE A 98 -10.32 7.41 13.48
CA PHE A 98 -10.14 8.68 14.19
C PHE A 98 -11.48 9.40 14.31
N LYS A 99 -11.99 9.64 15.52
CA LYS A 99 -13.38 10.05 15.76
C LYS A 99 -13.70 11.45 15.25
N LYS A 100 -12.77 12.38 15.41
CA LYS A 100 -12.94 13.80 15.04
C LYS A 100 -12.83 14.00 13.54
N SER A 101 -11.85 13.37 12.89
CA SER A 101 -11.66 13.51 11.44
C SER A 101 -12.55 12.57 10.62
N GLY A 102 -12.98 11.45 11.20
CA GLY A 102 -13.67 10.38 10.48
C GLY A 102 -12.75 9.55 9.59
N LEU A 103 -11.44 9.85 9.55
CA LEU A 103 -10.46 9.09 8.79
C LEU A 103 -10.36 7.67 9.35
N VAL A 104 -10.41 6.69 8.45
CA VAL A 104 -10.07 5.31 8.75
C VAL A 104 -8.70 4.99 8.17
N LEU A 105 -7.77 4.59 9.02
CA LEU A 105 -6.41 4.19 8.66
C LEU A 105 -6.25 2.68 8.82
N TYR A 106 -6.03 1.98 7.73
CA TYR A 106 -5.56 0.59 7.78
C TYR A 106 -4.08 0.57 8.16
N ILE A 107 -3.73 -0.21 9.20
CA ILE A 107 -2.36 -0.34 9.72
C ILE A 107 -1.86 -1.78 9.75
N GLY A 108 -2.53 -2.71 9.06
CA GLY A 108 -2.22 -4.14 9.16
C GLY A 108 -0.78 -4.47 8.80
N ASP A 109 -0.21 -3.81 7.80
CA ASP A 109 1.19 -3.98 7.39
C ASP A 109 2.19 -3.49 8.46
N ALA A 110 1.76 -2.58 9.34
CA ALA A 110 2.58 -2.03 10.43
C ALA A 110 2.53 -2.87 11.71
N ILE A 111 1.52 -3.73 11.88
CA ILE A 111 1.29 -4.47 13.12
C ILE A 111 1.22 -5.99 12.92
N HIS A 112 1.24 -6.46 11.68
CA HIS A 112 1.24 -7.87 11.31
C HIS A 112 2.36 -8.16 10.31
N SER A 113 2.93 -9.36 10.40
CA SER A 113 3.91 -9.85 9.43
C SER A 113 3.26 -10.97 8.62
N TYR A 114 2.52 -10.58 7.59
CA TYR A 114 1.91 -11.49 6.63
C TYR A 114 2.60 -11.37 5.29
N GLU A 115 2.71 -12.49 4.55
CA GLU A 115 3.27 -12.47 3.19
C GLU A 115 2.44 -11.57 2.27
N TRP A 116 1.11 -11.58 2.45
CA TRP A 116 0.17 -10.72 1.72
C TRP A 116 -0.55 -9.79 2.69
N ILE A 117 -0.83 -8.57 2.22
CA ILE A 117 -1.63 -7.61 2.97
C ILE A 117 -3.07 -8.10 2.99
N ARG A 118 -3.67 -8.21 4.19
CA ARG A 118 -5.03 -8.70 4.39
C ARG A 118 -5.91 -7.55 4.85
N MET A 119 -6.89 -7.17 4.04
CA MET A 119 -7.79 -6.03 4.28
C MET A 119 -9.24 -6.51 4.26
N ARG A 120 -10.16 -5.81 4.93
CA ARG A 120 -11.60 -6.13 4.82
C ARG A 120 -12.09 -5.92 3.39
N ASP A 121 -11.84 -4.74 2.85
CA ASP A 121 -12.26 -4.33 1.51
C ASP A 121 -11.15 -3.52 0.82
N PRO A 122 -10.31 -4.17 -0.01
CA PRO A 122 -9.27 -3.49 -0.77
C PRO A 122 -9.80 -2.42 -1.74
N SER A 123 -11.07 -2.48 -2.16
CA SER A 123 -11.61 -1.51 -3.12
C SER A 123 -11.64 -0.08 -2.59
N ARG A 124 -11.66 0.09 -1.26
CA ARG A 124 -11.60 1.39 -0.56
C ARG A 124 -10.31 2.19 -0.82
N LEU A 125 -9.25 1.53 -1.30
CA LEU A 125 -8.02 2.21 -1.69
C LEU A 125 -8.13 2.92 -3.05
N PHE A 126 -9.17 2.63 -3.82
CA PHE A 126 -9.30 3.08 -5.20
C PHE A 126 -10.49 4.02 -5.37
N GLY A 127 -10.34 4.96 -6.28
CA GLY A 127 -11.42 5.76 -6.84
C GLY A 127 -11.45 5.59 -8.35
N PHE A 128 -12.38 6.29 -9.00
CA PHE A 128 -12.51 6.27 -10.45
C PHE A 128 -12.16 7.62 -11.05
N HIS A 129 -11.25 7.61 -12.02
CA HIS A 129 -10.92 8.77 -12.86
C HIS A 129 -11.13 8.38 -14.32
N ASN A 130 -11.96 9.13 -15.05
CA ASN A 130 -12.38 8.82 -16.43
C ASN A 130 -12.89 7.37 -16.61
N GLY A 131 -13.67 6.88 -15.63
CA GLY A 131 -14.23 5.53 -15.65
C GLY A 131 -13.23 4.40 -15.38
N GLN A 132 -12.00 4.71 -15.01
CA GLN A 132 -10.95 3.73 -14.75
C GLN A 132 -10.48 3.80 -13.28
N PRO A 133 -10.16 2.67 -12.64
CA PRO A 133 -9.68 2.66 -11.27
C PRO A 133 -8.33 3.37 -11.15
N GLN A 134 -8.17 4.13 -10.07
CA GLN A 134 -6.95 4.87 -9.76
C GLN A 134 -6.73 4.86 -8.25
N THR A 135 -5.46 4.86 -7.84
CA THR A 135 -5.06 5.13 -6.46
C THR A 135 -3.82 6.03 -6.46
N ALA A 136 -3.34 6.38 -5.28
CA ALA A 136 -2.11 7.12 -5.12
C ALA A 136 -1.32 6.62 -3.93
N VAL A 137 -0.02 6.89 -3.96
CA VAL A 137 0.95 6.57 -2.91
C VAL A 137 1.68 7.84 -2.54
N LEU A 138 1.71 8.14 -1.25
CA LEU A 138 2.50 9.21 -0.68
C LEU A 138 3.65 8.61 0.13
N TYR A 139 4.87 8.81 -0.34
CA TYR A 139 6.07 8.32 0.34
C TYR A 139 6.48 9.28 1.45
N PHE A 140 6.84 8.73 2.61
CA PHE A 140 7.44 9.53 3.68
C PHE A 140 8.83 10.03 3.26
N GLU A 141 9.68 9.13 2.79
CA GLU A 141 11.00 9.47 2.27
C GLU A 141 10.93 10.14 0.88
N HIS A 142 11.96 10.93 0.57
CA HIS A 142 12.17 11.37 -0.81
C HIS A 142 12.70 10.22 -1.66
N LEU A 143 12.05 9.99 -2.81
CA LEU A 143 12.59 9.11 -3.84
C LEU A 143 13.87 9.76 -4.42
N ALA A 144 14.89 8.97 -4.79
CA ALA A 144 16.10 9.54 -5.41
C ALA A 144 15.86 10.02 -6.86
N THR A 145 14.74 9.64 -7.47
CA THR A 145 14.25 10.27 -8.69
C THR A 145 13.64 11.62 -8.30
N GLU A 146 13.76 12.66 -9.14
CA GLU A 146 13.10 13.97 -8.94
C GLU A 146 11.55 13.90 -8.99
N GLU A 147 10.98 12.73 -8.74
CA GLU A 147 9.56 12.46 -8.74
C GLU A 147 8.90 13.07 -7.50
N LYS A 148 7.64 13.47 -7.70
CA LYS A 148 6.80 14.04 -6.65
C LYS A 148 6.66 13.04 -5.51
N ALA A 149 6.61 13.52 -4.26
CA ALA A 149 6.35 12.68 -3.09
C ALA A 149 5.04 11.87 -3.22
N LEU A 150 4.08 12.38 -3.99
CA LEU A 150 2.86 11.69 -4.38
C LEU A 150 3.01 11.06 -5.77
N GLY A 151 2.94 9.73 -5.83
CA GLY A 151 2.82 8.95 -7.07
C GLY A 151 1.37 8.56 -7.34
N ILE A 152 0.89 8.78 -8.57
CA ILE A 152 -0.45 8.34 -8.99
C ILE A 152 -0.32 7.00 -9.70
N ILE A 153 -1.13 6.03 -9.30
CA ILE A 153 -1.16 4.69 -9.90
C ILE A 153 -2.46 4.54 -10.71
N GLY A 154 -2.31 4.48 -12.04
CA GLY A 154 -3.41 4.28 -12.98
C GLY A 154 -3.84 2.81 -13.16
N ALA A 155 -4.99 2.61 -13.79
CA ALA A 155 -5.59 1.30 -14.03
C ALA A 155 -4.71 0.31 -14.78
N ASP A 156 -3.81 0.79 -15.63
CA ASP A 156 -2.84 0.00 -16.38
C ASP A 156 -1.81 -0.67 -15.45
N MET A 157 -1.44 0.01 -14.37
CA MET A 157 -0.48 -0.46 -13.37
C MET A 157 -1.10 -1.26 -12.22
N ILE A 158 -2.40 -1.09 -11.95
CA ILE A 158 -3.11 -1.80 -10.88
C ILE A 158 -3.37 -3.25 -11.29
N GLY A 159 -2.81 -4.23 -10.61
CA GLY A 159 -3.21 -5.62 -10.76
C GLY A 159 -4.55 -5.91 -10.07
N GLY A 160 -5.32 -6.87 -10.59
CA GLY A 160 -6.60 -7.28 -10.02
C GLY A 160 -6.96 -8.70 -10.41
N LEU A 161 -8.05 -9.25 -9.85
CA LEU A 161 -8.65 -10.45 -10.43
C LEU A 161 -9.28 -10.07 -11.77
N ILE A 162 -8.78 -10.71 -12.83
CA ILE A 162 -9.29 -10.59 -14.17
C ILE A 162 -10.31 -11.71 -14.36
N ASP A 163 -11.56 -11.34 -14.64
CA ASP A 163 -12.49 -12.24 -15.30
C ASP A 163 -12.09 -12.32 -16.80
N PHE A 164 -12.75 -13.09 -17.66
CA PHE A 164 -12.31 -13.13 -19.07
C PHE A 164 -12.46 -11.80 -19.83
N SER A 165 -13.12 -10.80 -19.23
CA SER A 165 -13.49 -9.52 -19.83
C SER A 165 -12.81 -8.29 -19.20
N GLY A 166 -12.23 -8.38 -17.99
CA GLY A 166 -11.50 -7.26 -17.36
C GLY A 166 -11.18 -7.38 -15.87
N LYS A 167 -10.61 -6.32 -15.27
CA LYS A 167 -10.22 -6.22 -13.84
C LYS A 167 -11.43 -5.90 -12.94
N GLU A 168 -12.36 -6.84 -12.81
CA GLU A 168 -13.66 -6.57 -12.19
C GLU A 168 -13.71 -6.72 -10.66
N TYR A 169 -12.73 -7.40 -10.03
CA TYR A 169 -12.81 -7.73 -8.60
C TYR A 169 -11.63 -7.22 -7.76
N LEU A 170 -11.40 -5.90 -7.81
CA LEU A 170 -10.43 -5.23 -6.92
C LEU A 170 -10.81 -5.36 -5.44
N ASN A 171 -12.08 -5.55 -5.12
CA ASN A 171 -12.59 -5.81 -3.77
C ASN A 171 -12.16 -7.19 -3.21
N HIS A 172 -11.69 -8.12 -4.05
CA HIS A 172 -11.22 -9.42 -3.60
C HIS A 172 -9.70 -9.51 -3.57
N MET A 173 -9.05 -8.99 -4.61
CA MET A 173 -7.61 -9.00 -4.70
C MET A 173 -7.13 -7.91 -5.66
N CYS A 174 -6.06 -7.24 -5.27
CA CYS A 174 -5.38 -6.29 -6.13
C CYS A 174 -3.87 -6.32 -5.88
N SER A 175 -3.13 -5.72 -6.82
CA SER A 175 -1.76 -5.32 -6.57
C SER A 175 -1.47 -3.93 -7.05
N ILE A 176 -0.53 -3.28 -6.38
CA ILE A 176 -0.05 -1.95 -6.75
C ILE A 176 1.49 -1.94 -6.73
N PRO A 177 2.15 -1.39 -7.74
CA PRO A 177 3.59 -1.17 -7.73
C PRO A 177 3.94 0.04 -6.87
N MET A 178 4.96 -0.09 -6.02
CA MET A 178 5.39 0.96 -5.09
C MET A 178 6.92 1.04 -5.01
N HIS A 179 7.45 2.25 -4.98
CA HIS A 179 8.88 2.52 -4.85
C HIS A 179 9.24 2.74 -3.38
N PHE A 180 9.81 1.73 -2.75
CA PHE A 180 10.25 1.85 -1.35
C PHE A 180 11.76 2.11 -1.29
N GLY A 181 12.15 3.09 -0.48
CA GLY A 181 13.54 3.47 -0.24
C GLY A 181 14.11 4.37 -1.33
N SER A 182 14.91 5.35 -0.91
CA SER A 182 15.48 6.38 -1.80
C SER A 182 16.23 5.81 -3.02
N GLY A 183 16.92 4.68 -2.92
CA GLY A 183 17.77 4.16 -4.02
C GLY A 183 17.11 3.20 -5.03
N ARG A 184 15.86 2.77 -4.83
CA ARG A 184 15.27 1.70 -5.66
C ARG A 184 14.60 2.25 -6.91
N ARG A 185 15.11 1.86 -8.09
CA ARG A 185 14.50 2.16 -9.40
C ARG A 185 13.33 1.23 -9.76
N THR A 186 13.38 0.00 -9.27
CA THR A 186 12.37 -1.02 -9.57
C THR A 186 11.30 -1.04 -8.49
N PRO A 187 10.01 -0.86 -8.83
CA PRO A 187 8.94 -0.88 -7.85
C PRO A 187 8.76 -2.29 -7.25
N ILE A 188 8.53 -2.34 -5.94
CA ILE A 188 8.05 -3.54 -5.25
C ILE A 188 6.54 -3.60 -5.42
N THR A 189 6.02 -4.73 -5.87
CA THR A 189 4.57 -4.91 -5.96
C THR A 189 3.99 -5.35 -4.61
N ARG A 190 3.01 -4.61 -4.11
CA ARG A 190 2.21 -5.01 -2.94
C ARG A 190 0.96 -5.72 -3.39
N CYS A 191 0.77 -6.94 -2.91
CA CYS A 191 -0.44 -7.73 -3.13
C CYS A 191 -1.35 -7.59 -1.91
N ILE A 192 -2.60 -7.20 -2.17
CA ILE A 192 -3.61 -6.95 -1.15
C ILE A 192 -4.78 -7.89 -1.43
N GLN A 193 -5.23 -8.58 -0.38
CA GLN A 193 -6.25 -9.59 -0.47
C GLN A 193 -7.34 -9.33 0.56
N THR A 194 -8.61 -9.52 0.19
CA THR A 194 -9.66 -9.56 1.19
C THR A 194 -9.53 -10.78 2.11
N PHE A 195 -10.04 -10.71 3.34
CA PHE A 195 -10.02 -11.83 4.29
C PHE A 195 -10.64 -13.11 3.70
N GLU A 196 -11.76 -12.96 3.00
CA GLU A 196 -12.52 -14.06 2.42
C GLU A 196 -12.68 -13.86 0.92
N ILE A 197 -11.99 -14.67 0.12
CA ILE A 197 -12.27 -14.75 -1.32
C ILE A 197 -13.30 -15.88 -1.52
N PRO A 198 -14.51 -15.57 -2.02
CA PRO A 198 -15.56 -16.58 -2.24
C PRO A 198 -15.25 -17.49 -3.43
N HIS A 199 -14.19 -17.19 -4.18
CA HIS A 199 -13.79 -17.89 -5.39
C HIS A 199 -12.37 -18.43 -5.29
N LYS A 200 -12.14 -19.47 -6.08
CA LYS A 200 -10.80 -20.00 -6.31
C LYS A 200 -10.12 -19.16 -7.37
N VAL A 201 -8.95 -18.65 -7.06
CA VAL A 201 -8.14 -17.83 -7.97
C VAL A 201 -6.86 -18.57 -8.34
N VAL A 202 -6.33 -18.30 -9.52
CA VAL A 202 -5.00 -18.74 -9.96
C VAL A 202 -4.18 -17.52 -10.32
N SER A 203 -2.89 -17.52 -9.97
CA SER A 203 -1.99 -16.45 -10.36
C SER A 203 -1.55 -16.61 -11.81
N LEU A 204 -1.54 -15.49 -12.53
CA LEU A 204 -0.95 -15.39 -13.85
C LEU A 204 0.49 -14.93 -13.67
N LYS A 205 1.44 -15.77 -14.07
CA LYS A 205 2.84 -15.35 -14.17
C LYS A 205 3.09 -14.98 -15.63
N ARG A 206 3.38 -13.70 -15.86
CA ARG A 206 3.89 -13.28 -17.17
C ARG A 206 5.39 -13.51 -17.17
N ARG A 207 5.90 -14.38 -18.06
CA ARG A 207 7.34 -14.51 -18.29
C ARG A 207 7.83 -13.22 -18.95
N GLY A 208 8.39 -12.30 -18.16
CA GLY A 208 8.88 -11.00 -18.60
C GLY A 208 10.19 -10.67 -17.91
N THR A 209 11.15 -10.19 -18.69
CA THR A 209 12.56 -9.93 -18.39
C THR A 209 12.83 -9.37 -16.99
N SER A 210 13.61 -10.13 -16.23
CA SER A 210 14.12 -9.82 -14.90
C SER A 210 14.70 -8.41 -14.80
N HIS A 211 14.10 -7.56 -13.95
CA HIS A 211 14.85 -6.54 -13.22
C HIS A 211 15.31 -7.02 -11.84
N TYR A 212 15.02 -8.27 -11.49
CA TYR A 212 15.53 -8.93 -10.30
C TYR A 212 16.40 -10.10 -10.75
N THR A 213 17.69 -10.03 -10.44
CA THR A 213 18.77 -10.92 -10.90
C THR A 213 18.60 -12.39 -10.54
N ASP A 214 17.59 -12.75 -9.76
CA ASP A 214 17.28 -14.12 -9.39
C ASP A 214 15.84 -14.44 -9.75
N GLY A 215 15.58 -15.10 -10.89
CA GLY A 215 14.48 -16.05 -11.20
C GLY A 215 13.03 -15.88 -10.69
N TYR A 216 12.65 -14.83 -9.97
CA TYR A 216 11.38 -14.67 -9.29
C TYR A 216 10.48 -13.70 -10.05
N THR A 217 9.35 -14.21 -10.54
CA THR A 217 8.24 -13.41 -11.10
C THR A 217 7.17 -13.26 -10.02
N PHE A 218 6.98 -12.04 -9.52
CA PHE A 218 5.85 -11.73 -8.65
C PHE A 218 4.54 -11.88 -9.43
N SER A 219 3.54 -12.50 -8.80
CA SER A 219 2.21 -12.64 -9.38
C SER A 219 1.47 -11.31 -9.25
N THR A 220 1.40 -10.54 -10.32
CA THR A 220 0.72 -9.24 -10.35
C THR A 220 -0.69 -9.30 -10.91
N HIS A 221 -1.05 -10.44 -11.49
CA HIS A 221 -2.35 -10.67 -12.11
C HIS A 221 -2.90 -12.02 -11.66
N TRP A 222 -4.22 -12.10 -11.57
CA TRP A 222 -4.93 -13.30 -11.17
C TRP A 222 -6.17 -13.46 -12.02
N ARG A 223 -6.69 -14.68 -12.09
CA ARG A 223 -8.00 -14.96 -12.68
C ARG A 223 -8.77 -15.97 -11.86
N LEU A 224 -10.07 -16.07 -12.13
CA LEU A 224 -10.86 -17.17 -11.62
C LEU A 224 -10.31 -18.51 -12.13
N ALA A 225 -10.19 -19.48 -11.21
CA ALA A 225 -9.77 -20.83 -11.55
C ALA A 225 -10.82 -21.51 -12.43
N GLN A 226 -10.36 -22.29 -13.41
CA GLN A 226 -11.20 -23.01 -14.36
C GLN A 226 -11.15 -24.51 -14.07
N GLY A 227 -12.33 -25.15 -14.07
CA GLY A 227 -12.46 -26.60 -13.90
C GLY A 227 -11.78 -27.13 -12.63
N LYS A 228 -10.79 -28.01 -12.81
CA LYS A 228 -10.07 -28.71 -11.72
C LYS A 228 -8.72 -28.07 -11.35
N GLU A 229 -8.40 -26.88 -11.88
CA GLU A 229 -7.16 -26.16 -11.55
C GLU A 229 -6.99 -26.03 -10.04
N ARG A 230 -5.76 -26.10 -9.50
CA ARG A 230 -5.52 -25.97 -8.06
C ARG A 230 -5.53 -24.49 -7.66
N ARG A 231 -5.71 -24.21 -6.36
CA ARG A 231 -5.76 -22.83 -5.81
C ARG A 231 -4.45 -22.05 -6.04
N TRP A 232 -3.39 -22.75 -6.43
CA TRP A 232 -2.04 -22.24 -6.69
C TRP A 232 -1.48 -22.91 -7.95
N SER A 233 -2.21 -22.80 -9.05
CA SER A 233 -1.69 -23.19 -10.37
C SER A 233 -0.99 -21.98 -10.97
N ILE A 234 0.29 -22.12 -11.31
CA ILE A 234 0.98 -21.16 -12.17
C ILE A 234 0.49 -21.43 -13.58
N VAL A 235 -0.07 -20.40 -14.21
CA VAL A 235 -0.47 -20.46 -15.62
C VAL A 235 0.46 -19.51 -16.35
N ASP A 236 1.32 -20.08 -17.18
CA ASP A 236 2.15 -19.31 -18.11
C ASP A 236 1.22 -18.77 -19.21
N SER A 237 1.19 -17.45 -19.37
CA SER A 237 0.47 -16.73 -20.43
C SER A 237 1.37 -16.41 -21.60
#